data_AF-A0A7Y7C3N0-F1
#
_entry.id   AF-A0A7Y7C3N0-F1
#
_cell.length_a   1.000
_cell.length_b   1.000
_cell.length_c   1.000
_cell.angle_alpha   90.00
_cell.angle_beta   90.00
_cell.angle_gamma   90.00
#
_symmetry.space_group_name_H-M   'P 1'
#
loop_
_entity.id
_entity.type
_entity.pdbx_description
1 polymer ?
#
loop_
_entity_poly.entity_id
_entity_poly.type
_entity_poly.pdbx_seq_one_letter_code
_entity_poly.pdbx_strand_id
1 'polypeptide(L)'
;MTLRARLLLAQAPLALALLLVGVVAVGTLSRLGRAGPRVLQDNYRSVLAAQEMMAQLERMDSGALFIIAGERQRGLAQQAAQRERVESRLRVQEGNVTEPAEDAATLRLRLAWRRYLERYEGFLAQPSQEGARAAYFGGLEPAFQTVMGAARAILDLNQDAMVRKSEALQRQSARVNTVMVTAVLVAFVVGVLASQSLTHRALRPVSVLSQAVRRLGEGDYAARAVVEGRDEICLLYTS
;
A
#
# COMPACT_ATOMS: atom_id res chain seq x y z
N MET A 1 -29.09 42.88 -10.22
CA MET A 1 -29.05 41.73 -9.27
C MET A 1 -29.20 42.25 -7.86
N THR A 2 -29.65 41.43 -6.91
CA THR A 2 -29.74 41.86 -5.51
C THR A 2 -28.35 41.95 -4.86
N LEU A 3 -28.12 42.90 -3.94
CA LEU A 3 -26.85 43.01 -3.22
C LEU A 3 -26.48 41.69 -2.53
N ARG A 4 -27.50 41.03 -1.97
CA ARG A 4 -27.41 39.70 -1.36
C ARG A 4 -26.91 38.65 -2.35
N ALA A 5 -27.41 38.63 -3.59
CA ALA A 5 -26.96 37.69 -4.62
C ALA A 5 -25.50 37.92 -5.01
N ARG A 6 -25.04 39.17 -5.09
CA ARG A 6 -23.61 39.49 -5.35
C ARG A 6 -22.69 39.06 -4.23
N LEU A 7 -23.09 39.26 -2.98
CA LEU A 7 -22.31 38.86 -1.81
C LEU A 7 -22.23 37.32 -1.70
N LEU A 8 -23.33 36.61 -1.98
CA LEU A 8 -23.32 35.14 -2.04
C LEU A 8 -22.43 34.62 -3.19
N LEU A 9 -22.49 35.24 -4.38
CA LEU A 9 -21.62 34.88 -5.49
C LEU A 9 -20.13 35.13 -5.20
N ALA A 10 -19.81 36.15 -4.40
CA ALA A 10 -18.43 36.42 -3.98
C ALA A 10 -17.85 35.32 -3.07
N GLN A 11 -18.71 34.54 -2.37
CA GLN A 11 -18.29 33.42 -1.54
C GLN A 11 -18.17 32.08 -2.30
N ALA A 12 -18.72 31.99 -3.52
CA ALA A 12 -18.69 30.77 -4.32
C ALA A 12 -17.27 30.21 -4.59
N PRO A 13 -16.23 31.03 -4.87
CA PRO A 13 -14.86 30.53 -5.06
C PRO A 13 -14.31 29.84 -3.80
N LEU A 14 -14.64 30.36 -2.62
CA LEU A 14 -14.20 29.80 -1.35
C LEU A 14 -14.89 28.46 -1.07
N ALA A 15 -16.21 28.39 -1.30
CA ALA A 15 -16.98 27.17 -1.14
C ALA A 15 -16.49 26.06 -2.10
N LEU A 16 -16.21 26.42 -3.36
CA LEU A 16 -15.67 25.49 -4.35
C LEU A 16 -14.27 24.99 -3.97
N ALA A 17 -13.40 25.88 -3.48
CA ALA A 17 -12.08 25.49 -2.99
C ALA A 17 -12.20 24.50 -1.82
N LEU A 18 -13.07 24.77 -0.84
CA LEU A 18 -13.31 23.91 0.31
C LEU A 18 -13.81 22.51 -0.09
N LEU A 19 -14.75 22.46 -1.05
CA LEU A 19 -15.27 21.21 -1.59
C LEU A 19 -14.18 20.41 -2.30
N LEU A 20 -13.34 21.09 -3.10
CA LEU A 20 -12.23 20.46 -3.81
C LEU A 20 -11.20 19.87 -2.84
N VAL A 21 -10.86 20.59 -1.75
CA VAL A 21 -10.00 20.08 -0.67
C VAL A 21 -10.60 18.83 -0.03
N GLY A 22 -11.90 18.85 0.30
CA GLY A 22 -12.59 17.70 0.90
C GLY A 22 -12.56 16.45 0.00
N VAL A 23 -12.89 16.62 -1.29
CA VAL A 23 -12.87 15.52 -2.27
C VAL A 23 -11.46 14.94 -2.42
N VAL A 24 -10.45 15.81 -2.51
CA VAL A 24 -9.05 15.42 -2.63
C VAL A 24 -8.58 14.67 -1.37
N ALA A 25 -8.93 15.14 -0.17
CA ALA A 25 -8.58 14.48 1.08
C ALA A 25 -9.19 13.07 1.19
N VAL A 26 -10.49 12.92 0.90
CA VAL A 26 -11.19 11.62 0.92
C VAL A 26 -10.63 10.67 -0.15
N GLY A 27 -10.37 11.19 -1.35
CA GLY A 27 -9.77 10.42 -2.45
C GLY A 27 -8.40 9.83 -2.08
N THR A 28 -7.61 10.54 -1.28
CA THR A 28 -6.27 10.10 -0.86
C THR A 28 -6.31 9.08 0.23
N LEU A 29 -7.13 9.33 1.25
CA LEU A 29 -7.31 8.40 2.35
C LEU A 29 -7.83 7.04 1.84
N SER A 30 -8.70 7.06 0.83
CA SER A 30 -9.26 5.84 0.23
C SER A 30 -8.32 5.10 -0.73
N ARG A 31 -7.29 5.75 -1.30
CA ARG A 31 -6.26 5.11 -2.13
C ARG A 31 -5.16 4.47 -1.29
N LEU A 32 -4.83 5.08 -0.16
CA LEU A 32 -3.83 4.56 0.79
C LEU A 32 -4.23 3.17 1.33
N GLY A 33 -5.52 2.88 1.43
CA GLY A 33 -6.02 1.61 1.98
C GLY A 33 -6.09 0.40 1.04
N ARG A 34 -5.89 0.52 -0.30
CA ARG A 34 -6.31 -0.54 -1.25
C ARG A 34 -5.24 -1.21 -2.12
N ALA A 35 -4.15 -0.53 -2.48
CA ALA A 35 -3.19 -1.06 -3.47
C ALA A 35 -2.02 -1.86 -2.85
N GLY A 36 -1.50 -1.42 -1.70
CA GLY A 36 -0.44 -2.13 -0.97
C GLY A 36 -0.84 -3.52 -0.44
N PRO A 37 -2.07 -3.74 0.11
CA PRO A 37 -2.38 -4.97 0.82
C PRO A 37 -2.27 -6.26 0.00
N ARG A 38 -2.67 -6.26 -1.29
CA ARG A 38 -2.73 -7.50 -2.08
C ARG A 38 -1.35 -8.06 -2.42
N VAL A 39 -0.46 -7.22 -2.94
CA VAL A 39 0.90 -7.66 -3.30
C VAL A 39 1.70 -8.08 -2.06
N LEU A 40 1.54 -7.34 -0.95
CA LEU A 40 2.14 -7.73 0.32
C LEU A 40 1.54 -9.03 0.88
N GLN A 41 0.24 -9.28 0.66
CA GLN A 41 -0.44 -10.50 1.09
C GLN A 41 0.04 -11.72 0.30
N ASP A 42 0.23 -11.60 -1.01
CA ASP A 42 0.73 -12.70 -1.84
C ASP A 42 2.17 -13.06 -1.45
N ASN A 43 3.08 -12.08 -1.33
CA ASN A 43 4.44 -12.33 -0.86
C ASN A 43 4.45 -12.91 0.58
N TYR A 44 3.57 -12.43 1.46
CA TYR A 44 3.44 -12.98 2.82
C TYR A 44 3.01 -14.45 2.83
N ARG A 45 2.15 -14.85 1.88
CA ARG A 45 1.74 -16.25 1.72
C ARG A 45 2.91 -17.14 1.30
N SER A 46 3.78 -16.68 0.39
CA SER A 46 5.02 -17.40 0.03
C SER A 46 5.98 -17.51 1.21
N VAL A 47 6.15 -16.42 1.99
CA VAL A 47 6.96 -16.42 3.23
C VAL A 47 6.47 -17.49 4.21
N LEU A 48 5.17 -17.50 4.51
CA LEU A 48 4.59 -18.45 5.45
C LEU A 48 4.74 -19.89 4.95
N ALA A 49 4.49 -20.13 3.66
CA ALA A 49 4.66 -21.45 3.06
C ALA A 49 6.11 -21.94 3.16
N ALA A 50 7.10 -21.08 2.88
CA ALA A 50 8.51 -21.43 3.00
C ALA A 50 8.91 -21.73 4.45
N GLN A 51 8.49 -20.91 5.43
CA GLN A 51 8.80 -21.14 6.85
C GLN A 51 8.20 -22.45 7.37
N GLU A 52 6.92 -22.70 7.08
CA GLU A 52 6.26 -23.94 7.50
C GLU A 52 6.88 -25.17 6.84
N MET A 53 7.30 -25.05 5.58
CA MET A 53 7.99 -26.10 4.85
C MET A 53 9.35 -26.43 5.48
N MET A 54 10.16 -25.40 5.79
CA MET A 54 11.44 -25.56 6.49
C MET A 54 11.25 -26.27 7.84
N ALA A 55 10.28 -25.82 8.65
CA ALA A 55 9.99 -26.45 9.93
C ALA A 55 9.54 -27.92 9.80
N GLN A 56 8.83 -28.28 8.72
CA GLN A 56 8.48 -29.67 8.47
C GLN A 56 9.66 -30.50 7.96
N LEU A 57 10.54 -29.92 7.14
CA LEU A 57 11.78 -30.57 6.70
C LEU A 57 12.66 -30.91 7.90
N GLU A 58 12.85 -29.99 8.85
CA GLU A 58 13.63 -30.24 10.08
C GLU A 58 13.03 -31.37 10.93
N ARG A 59 11.69 -31.41 11.05
CA ARG A 59 11.00 -32.52 11.72
C ARG A 59 11.18 -33.83 10.96
N MET A 60 11.23 -33.80 9.65
CA MET A 60 11.43 -34.98 8.82
C MET A 60 12.85 -35.54 8.98
N ASP A 61 13.85 -34.65 9.02
CA ASP A 61 15.26 -34.99 9.29
C ASP A 61 15.45 -35.56 10.71
N SER A 62 14.78 -34.96 11.71
CA SER A 62 14.71 -35.52 13.07
C SER A 62 14.11 -36.94 13.08
N GLY A 63 13.16 -37.22 12.18
CA GLY A 63 12.60 -38.55 11.98
C GLY A 63 13.63 -39.57 11.48
N ALA A 64 14.53 -39.16 10.59
CA ALA A 64 15.65 -39.98 10.14
C ALA A 64 16.63 -40.26 11.29
N LEU A 65 16.91 -39.26 12.13
CA LEU A 65 17.73 -39.44 13.33
C LEU A 65 17.11 -40.42 14.34
N PHE A 66 15.78 -40.40 14.53
CA PHE A 66 15.10 -41.41 15.35
C PHE A 66 15.30 -42.83 14.81
N ILE A 67 15.26 -43.01 13.49
CA ILE A 67 15.51 -44.32 12.88
C ILE A 67 16.94 -44.80 13.17
N ILE A 68 17.92 -43.91 13.08
CA ILE A 68 19.33 -44.23 13.39
C ILE A 68 19.51 -44.53 14.89
N ALA A 69 18.74 -43.87 15.75
CA ALA A 69 18.74 -44.10 17.20
C ALA A 69 18.01 -45.39 17.64
N GLY A 70 17.45 -46.17 16.71
CA GLY A 70 16.73 -47.41 16.99
C GLY A 70 15.20 -47.26 17.11
N GLU A 71 14.69 -46.03 17.09
CA GLU A 71 13.26 -45.69 17.19
C GLU A 71 12.59 -45.67 15.80
N ARG A 72 12.75 -46.77 15.05
CA ARG A 72 12.38 -46.82 13.62
C ARG A 72 10.90 -46.54 13.35
N GLN A 73 10.00 -47.12 14.13
CA GLN A 73 8.56 -46.96 13.92
C GLN A 73 8.11 -45.50 14.17
N ARG A 74 8.66 -44.86 15.20
CA ARG A 74 8.45 -43.45 15.50
C ARG A 74 8.95 -42.56 14.37
N GLY A 75 10.17 -42.79 13.89
CA GLY A 75 10.74 -42.01 12.79
C GLY A 75 9.99 -42.17 11.47
N LEU A 76 9.51 -43.37 11.15
CA LEU A 76 8.66 -43.62 9.97
C LEU A 76 7.32 -42.88 10.05
N ALA A 77 6.63 -42.97 11.18
CA ALA A 77 5.37 -42.26 11.39
C ALA A 77 5.55 -40.73 11.28
N GLN A 78 6.63 -40.21 11.87
CA GLN A 78 6.97 -38.79 11.79
C GLN A 78 7.29 -38.37 10.34
N GLN A 79 8.07 -39.16 9.60
CA GLN A 79 8.40 -38.86 8.22
C GLN A 79 7.17 -38.83 7.32
N ALA A 80 6.30 -39.84 7.40
CA ALA A 80 5.10 -39.92 6.57
C ALA A 80 4.21 -38.68 6.77
N ALA A 81 3.98 -38.28 8.03
CA ALA A 81 3.18 -37.11 8.37
C ALA A 81 3.78 -35.80 7.86
N GLN A 82 5.11 -35.64 7.94
CA GLN A 82 5.75 -34.39 7.48
C GLN A 82 5.91 -34.33 5.96
N ARG A 83 6.09 -35.46 5.28
CA ARG A 83 6.21 -35.52 3.81
C ARG A 83 5.02 -34.85 3.12
N GLU A 84 3.80 -35.20 3.54
CA GLU A 84 2.58 -34.62 2.96
C GLU A 84 2.47 -33.11 3.21
N ARG A 85 2.88 -32.66 4.40
CA ARG A 85 2.86 -31.24 4.76
C ARG A 85 3.88 -30.44 3.95
N VAL A 86 5.10 -30.96 3.76
CA VAL A 86 6.11 -30.33 2.88
C VAL A 86 5.56 -30.23 1.45
N GLU A 87 5.01 -31.32 0.92
CA GLU A 87 4.45 -31.33 -0.43
C GLU A 87 3.29 -30.34 -0.60
N SER A 88 2.41 -30.24 0.38
CA SER A 88 1.31 -29.26 0.39
C SER A 88 1.82 -27.83 0.35
N ARG A 89 2.82 -27.48 1.19
CA ARG A 89 3.43 -26.14 1.19
C ARG A 89 4.18 -25.85 -0.10
N LEU A 90 4.85 -26.83 -0.69
CA LEU A 90 5.51 -26.68 -1.98
C LEU A 90 4.52 -26.37 -3.10
N ARG A 91 3.34 -27.02 -3.11
CA ARG A 91 2.28 -26.68 -4.08
C ARG A 91 1.73 -25.27 -3.89
N VAL A 92 1.62 -24.80 -2.64
CA VAL A 92 1.25 -23.41 -2.36
C VAL A 92 2.27 -22.45 -2.95
N GLN A 93 3.56 -22.73 -2.76
CA GLN A 93 4.65 -21.94 -3.33
C GLN A 93 4.62 -21.94 -4.87
N GLU A 94 4.43 -23.09 -5.50
CA GLU A 94 4.32 -23.23 -6.96
C GLU A 94 3.11 -22.48 -7.55
N GLY A 95 2.02 -22.40 -6.80
CA GLY A 95 0.82 -21.65 -7.19
C GLY A 95 0.87 -20.16 -6.85
N ASN A 96 1.94 -19.67 -6.21
CA ASN A 96 2.03 -18.32 -5.66
C ASN A 96 3.40 -17.68 -5.97
N VAL A 97 3.84 -17.80 -7.22
CA VAL A 97 5.03 -17.10 -7.70
C VAL A 97 4.69 -15.62 -7.92
N THR A 98 5.36 -14.74 -7.17
CA THR A 98 5.12 -13.30 -7.12
C THR A 98 6.30 -12.47 -7.63
N GLU A 99 7.51 -13.03 -7.62
CA GLU A 99 8.74 -12.34 -8.03
C GLU A 99 9.40 -12.97 -9.28
N PRO A 100 10.04 -12.18 -10.16
CA PRO A 100 10.67 -12.69 -11.40
C PRO A 100 11.75 -13.78 -11.19
N ALA A 101 12.43 -13.76 -10.03
CA ALA A 101 13.45 -14.76 -9.69
C ALA A 101 12.89 -15.99 -8.96
N GLU A 102 11.61 -15.97 -8.58
CA GLU A 102 10.99 -16.98 -7.73
C GLU A 102 10.64 -18.25 -8.51
N ASP A 103 10.36 -18.16 -9.82
CA ASP A 103 10.14 -19.34 -10.68
C ASP A 103 11.35 -20.28 -10.67
N ALA A 104 12.54 -19.72 -10.93
CA ALA A 104 13.78 -20.48 -10.96
C ALA A 104 14.12 -21.06 -9.57
N ALA A 105 13.88 -20.29 -8.50
CA ALA A 105 14.08 -20.75 -7.13
C ALA A 105 13.11 -21.88 -6.75
N THR A 106 11.85 -21.77 -7.15
CA THR A 106 10.80 -22.77 -6.92
C THR A 106 11.09 -24.07 -7.66
N LEU A 107 11.54 -23.98 -8.92
CA LEU A 107 11.98 -25.16 -9.68
C LEU A 107 13.18 -25.85 -9.00
N ARG A 108 14.17 -25.09 -8.54
CA ARG A 108 15.32 -25.62 -7.79
C ARG A 108 14.89 -26.33 -6.51
N LEU A 109 13.95 -25.75 -5.77
CA LEU A 109 13.37 -26.37 -4.57
C LEU A 109 12.66 -27.68 -4.91
N ARG A 110 11.82 -27.71 -5.96
CA ARG A 110 11.13 -28.93 -6.40
C ARG A 110 12.11 -30.05 -6.76
N LEU A 111 13.19 -29.73 -7.47
CA LEU A 111 14.23 -30.70 -7.81
C LEU A 111 15.01 -31.18 -6.58
N ALA A 112 15.35 -30.28 -5.66
CA ALA A 112 16.01 -30.62 -4.40
C ALA A 112 15.13 -31.52 -3.52
N TRP A 113 13.82 -31.24 -3.46
CA TRP A 113 12.85 -32.04 -2.72
C TRP A 113 12.72 -33.46 -3.28
N ARG A 114 12.62 -33.63 -4.61
CA ARG A 114 12.61 -34.96 -5.24
C ARG A 114 13.87 -35.76 -4.91
N ARG A 115 15.04 -35.13 -5.05
CA ARG A 115 16.32 -35.76 -4.70
C ARG A 115 16.40 -36.14 -3.22
N TYR A 116 15.88 -35.30 -2.32
CA TYR A 116 15.80 -35.61 -0.91
C TYR A 116 14.92 -36.84 -0.65
N LEU A 117 13.75 -36.93 -1.29
CA LEU A 117 12.88 -38.11 -1.18
C LEU A 117 13.56 -39.39 -1.69
N GLU A 118 14.23 -39.34 -2.84
CA GLU A 118 15.00 -40.49 -3.37
C GLU A 118 16.09 -40.94 -2.39
N ARG A 119 16.84 -40.00 -1.81
CA ARG A 119 17.85 -40.30 -0.77
C ARG A 119 17.20 -40.87 0.49
N TYR A 120 16.03 -40.37 0.87
CA TYR A 120 15.30 -40.86 2.03
C TYR A 120 14.84 -42.31 1.83
N GLU A 121 14.33 -42.64 0.64
CA GLU A 121 13.94 -44.02 0.29
C GLU A 121 15.16 -44.96 0.32
N GLY A 122 16.30 -44.55 -0.25
CA GLY A 122 17.55 -45.30 -0.18
C GLY A 122 18.08 -45.50 1.26
N PHE A 123 17.88 -44.51 2.14
CA PHE A 123 18.16 -44.61 3.57
C PHE A 123 17.24 -45.62 4.27
N LEU A 124 15.93 -45.59 3.96
CA LEU A 124 14.97 -46.53 4.54
C LEU A 124 15.20 -47.97 4.09
N ALA A 125 15.70 -48.18 2.88
CA ALA A 125 16.00 -49.49 2.32
C ALA A 125 17.25 -50.16 2.94
N GLN A 126 18.01 -49.47 3.79
CA GLN A 126 19.20 -50.05 4.40
C GLN A 126 18.85 -51.17 5.39
N PRO A 127 19.45 -52.37 5.26
CA PRO A 127 19.09 -53.54 6.06
C PRO A 127 19.70 -53.52 7.47
N SER A 128 20.80 -52.78 7.66
CA SER A 128 21.49 -52.67 8.95
C SER A 128 21.47 -51.24 9.46
N GLN A 129 21.56 -51.09 10.79
CA GLN A 129 21.61 -49.78 11.45
C GLN A 129 22.88 -49.00 11.05
N GLU A 130 23.99 -49.70 10.86
CA GLU A 130 25.25 -49.10 10.40
C GLU A 130 25.15 -48.62 8.94
N GLY A 131 24.50 -49.40 8.06
CA GLY A 131 24.19 -48.99 6.70
C GLY A 131 23.27 -47.77 6.65
N ALA A 132 22.23 -47.74 7.49
CA ALA A 132 21.33 -46.59 7.62
C ALA A 132 22.09 -45.33 8.09
N ARG A 133 23.00 -45.48 9.07
CA ARG A 133 23.84 -44.38 9.55
C ARG A 133 24.75 -43.84 8.44
N ALA A 134 25.41 -44.72 7.68
CA ALA A 134 26.25 -44.32 6.55
C ALA A 134 25.44 -43.64 5.43
N ALA A 135 24.25 -44.16 5.11
CA ALA A 135 23.37 -43.56 4.11
C ALA A 135 22.84 -42.18 4.54
N TYR A 136 22.61 -41.99 5.84
CA TYR A 136 22.19 -40.70 6.38
C TYR A 136 23.28 -39.63 6.20
N PHE A 137 24.44 -39.81 6.83
CA PHE A 137 25.52 -38.81 6.82
C PHE A 137 26.14 -38.67 5.42
N GLY A 138 26.19 -39.73 4.63
CA GLY A 138 26.79 -39.73 3.29
C GLY A 138 25.88 -39.18 2.19
N GLY A 139 24.57 -39.09 2.40
CA GLY A 139 23.64 -38.77 1.32
C GLY A 139 22.36 -38.05 1.73
N LEU A 140 21.69 -38.50 2.79
CA LEU A 140 20.42 -37.90 3.20
C LEU A 140 20.61 -36.50 3.81
N GLU A 141 21.56 -36.34 4.73
CA GLU A 141 21.85 -35.06 5.38
C GLU A 141 22.31 -33.99 4.36
N PRO A 142 23.26 -34.26 3.43
CA PRO A 142 23.58 -33.30 2.37
C PRO A 142 22.37 -32.92 1.49
N ALA A 143 21.48 -33.88 1.20
CA ALA A 143 20.27 -33.62 0.43
C ALA A 143 19.27 -32.76 1.23
N PHE A 144 19.15 -32.99 2.54
CA PHE A 144 18.38 -32.16 3.47
C PHE A 144 18.89 -30.71 3.46
N GLN A 145 20.20 -30.51 3.62
CA GLN A 145 20.79 -29.17 3.57
C GLN A 145 20.53 -28.47 2.23
N THR A 146 20.54 -29.23 1.13
CA THR A 146 20.26 -28.68 -0.20
C THR A 146 18.81 -28.23 -0.35
N VAL A 147 17.83 -29.02 0.09
CA VAL A 147 16.41 -28.63 0.02
C VAL A 147 16.10 -27.51 1.02
N MET A 148 16.72 -27.52 2.20
CA MET A 148 16.61 -26.44 3.19
C MET A 148 17.14 -25.12 2.64
N GLY A 149 18.32 -25.13 2.01
CA GLY A 149 18.90 -23.96 1.38
C GLY A 149 18.05 -23.42 0.22
N ALA A 150 17.43 -24.31 -0.57
CA ALA A 150 16.52 -23.90 -1.63
C ALA A 150 15.24 -23.26 -1.09
N ALA A 151 14.66 -23.80 -0.02
CA ALA A 151 13.49 -23.19 0.65
C ALA A 151 13.85 -21.83 1.25
N ARG A 152 15.02 -21.70 1.85
CA ARG A 152 15.50 -20.43 2.42
C ARG A 152 15.75 -19.36 1.36
N ALA A 153 16.27 -19.72 0.19
CA ALA A 153 16.42 -18.77 -0.91
C ALA A 153 15.08 -18.15 -1.35
N ILE A 154 13.99 -18.93 -1.34
CA ILE A 154 12.64 -18.42 -1.63
C ILE A 154 12.16 -17.46 -0.54
N LEU A 155 12.40 -17.82 0.73
CA LEU A 155 12.09 -16.97 1.88
C LEU A 155 12.80 -15.61 1.77
N ASP A 156 14.10 -15.63 1.51
CA ASP A 156 14.92 -14.42 1.40
C ASP A 156 14.45 -13.54 0.22
N LEU A 157 14.18 -14.14 -0.94
CA LEU A 157 13.64 -13.41 -2.11
C LEU A 157 12.34 -12.66 -1.80
N ASN A 158 11.42 -13.32 -1.10
CA ASN A 158 10.13 -12.73 -0.75
C ASN A 158 10.24 -11.68 0.34
N GLN A 159 11.08 -11.90 1.36
CA GLN A 159 11.33 -10.91 2.41
C GLN A 159 11.98 -9.65 1.85
N ASP A 160 13.01 -9.79 1.01
CA ASP A 160 13.66 -8.66 0.36
C ASP A 160 12.69 -7.90 -0.56
N ALA A 161 11.84 -8.62 -1.29
CA ALA A 161 10.80 -8.00 -2.11
C ALA A 161 9.78 -7.21 -1.28
N MET A 162 9.35 -7.74 -0.13
CA MET A 162 8.45 -7.03 0.79
C MET A 162 9.08 -5.74 1.31
N VAL A 163 10.36 -5.78 1.71
CA VAL A 163 11.09 -4.58 2.18
C VAL A 163 11.17 -3.54 1.06
N ARG A 164 11.64 -3.91 -0.14
CA ARG A 164 11.73 -2.99 -1.29
C ARG A 164 10.39 -2.38 -1.67
N LYS A 165 9.32 -3.18 -1.72
CA LYS A 165 7.97 -2.70 -2.07
C LYS A 165 7.40 -1.79 -0.97
N SER A 166 7.64 -2.11 0.30
CA SER A 166 7.23 -1.26 1.43
C SER A 166 7.91 0.11 1.37
N GLU A 167 9.23 0.16 1.14
CA GLU A 167 9.97 1.40 0.97
C GLU A 167 9.51 2.22 -0.25
N ALA A 168 9.20 1.55 -1.37
CA ALA A 168 8.68 2.20 -2.56
C ALA A 168 7.29 2.81 -2.31
N LEU A 169 6.41 2.08 -1.62
CA LEU A 169 5.09 2.57 -1.21
C LEU A 169 5.19 3.77 -0.27
N GLN A 170 6.11 3.75 0.69
CA GLN A 170 6.35 4.88 1.59
C GLN A 170 6.83 6.12 0.83
N ARG A 171 7.83 5.97 -0.06
CA ARG A 171 8.35 7.07 -0.89
C ARG A 171 7.28 7.64 -1.82
N GLN A 172 6.49 6.77 -2.47
CA GLN A 172 5.39 7.20 -3.33
C GLN A 172 4.30 7.92 -2.55
N SER A 173 3.93 7.40 -1.37
CA SER A 173 2.92 8.02 -0.51
C SER A 173 3.36 9.40 -0.03
N ALA A 174 4.63 9.56 0.37
CA ALA A 174 5.18 10.85 0.75
C ALA A 174 5.10 11.87 -0.40
N ARG A 175 5.54 11.49 -1.62
CA ARG A 175 5.49 12.39 -2.79
C ARG A 175 4.06 12.78 -3.15
N VAL A 176 3.14 11.83 -3.20
CA VAL A 176 1.72 12.09 -3.52
C VAL A 176 1.11 13.01 -2.47
N ASN A 177 1.39 12.77 -1.19
CA ASN A 177 0.90 13.61 -0.10
C ASN A 177 1.44 15.04 -0.21
N THR A 178 2.74 15.23 -0.44
CA THR A 178 3.33 16.57 -0.63
C THR A 178 2.71 17.32 -1.80
N VAL A 179 2.68 16.71 -2.99
CA VAL A 179 2.11 17.35 -4.19
C VAL A 179 0.66 17.75 -3.95
N MET A 180 -0.10 16.91 -3.28
CA MET A 180 -1.50 17.16 -3.01
C MET A 180 -1.74 18.25 -1.97
N VAL A 181 -1.00 18.22 -0.85
CA VAL A 181 -1.07 19.29 0.17
C VAL A 181 -0.68 20.63 -0.45
N THR A 182 0.36 20.67 -1.29
CA THR A 182 0.75 21.88 -2.02
C THR A 182 -0.36 22.33 -2.97
N ALA A 183 -0.97 21.42 -3.74
CA ALA A 183 -2.07 21.76 -4.65
C ALA A 183 -3.30 22.30 -3.90
N VAL A 184 -3.65 21.68 -2.77
CA VAL A 184 -4.73 22.13 -1.86
C VAL A 184 -4.44 23.54 -1.32
N LEU A 185 -3.20 23.78 -0.85
CA LEU A 185 -2.80 25.07 -0.32
C LEU A 185 -2.87 26.17 -1.39
N VAL A 186 -2.37 25.88 -2.60
CA VAL A 186 -2.45 26.80 -3.74
C VAL A 186 -3.90 27.09 -4.12
N ALA A 187 -4.75 26.07 -4.22
CA ALA A 187 -6.17 26.23 -4.52
C ALA A 187 -6.89 27.07 -3.46
N PHE A 188 -6.56 26.86 -2.18
CA PHE A 188 -7.11 27.65 -1.07
C PHE A 188 -6.68 29.12 -1.15
N VAL A 189 -5.40 29.41 -1.36
CA VAL A 189 -4.88 30.78 -1.51
C VAL A 189 -5.55 31.48 -2.69
N VAL A 190 -5.64 30.81 -3.84
CA VAL A 190 -6.34 31.34 -5.02
C VAL A 190 -7.81 31.62 -4.72
N GLY A 191 -8.49 30.71 -4.02
CA GLY A 191 -9.88 30.88 -3.62
C GLY A 191 -10.11 32.08 -2.69
N VAL A 192 -9.21 32.30 -1.72
CA VAL A 192 -9.24 33.46 -0.81
C VAL A 192 -9.02 34.75 -1.59
N LEU A 193 -8.00 34.82 -2.44
CA LEU A 193 -7.69 36.01 -3.24
C LEU A 193 -8.84 36.36 -4.20
N ALA A 194 -9.43 35.35 -4.86
CA ALA A 194 -10.59 35.53 -5.72
C ALA A 194 -11.79 36.06 -4.93
N SER A 195 -12.09 35.47 -3.77
CA SER A 195 -13.19 35.89 -2.89
C SER A 195 -13.00 37.34 -2.40
N GLN A 196 -11.80 37.72 -1.97
CA GLN A 196 -11.49 39.10 -1.58
C GLN A 196 -11.68 40.08 -2.74
N SER A 197 -11.19 39.74 -3.94
CA SER A 197 -11.33 40.59 -5.13
C SER A 197 -12.79 40.80 -5.52
N LEU A 198 -13.61 39.73 -5.52
CA LEU A 198 -15.04 39.81 -5.83
C LEU A 198 -15.80 40.60 -4.76
N THR A 199 -15.47 40.41 -3.48
CA THR A 199 -16.10 41.14 -2.38
C THR A 199 -15.79 42.64 -2.48
N HIS A 200 -14.54 43.02 -2.74
CA HIS A 200 -14.17 44.42 -2.93
C HIS A 200 -14.90 45.05 -4.12
N ARG A 201 -15.03 44.34 -5.24
CA ARG A 201 -15.82 44.80 -6.41
C ARG A 201 -17.31 44.93 -6.09
N ALA A 202 -17.87 44.02 -5.30
CA ALA A 202 -19.27 44.03 -4.91
C ALA A 202 -19.61 45.18 -3.93
N LEU A 203 -18.68 45.53 -3.03
CA LEU A 203 -18.88 46.57 -2.01
C LEU A 203 -18.52 47.99 -2.49
N ARG A 204 -17.69 48.14 -3.54
CA ARG A 204 -17.28 49.45 -4.08
C ARG A 204 -18.45 50.41 -4.40
N PRO A 205 -19.58 49.98 -4.98
CA PRO A 205 -20.70 50.89 -5.22
C PRO A 205 -21.37 51.38 -3.94
N VAL A 206 -21.38 50.57 -2.87
CA VAL A 206 -21.97 50.93 -1.57
C VAL A 206 -21.11 52.00 -0.88
N SER A 207 -19.79 51.89 -0.93
CA SER A 207 -18.90 52.89 -0.34
C SER A 207 -18.99 54.24 -1.06
N VAL A 208 -19.11 54.22 -2.39
CA VAL A 208 -19.32 55.43 -3.21
C VAL A 208 -20.66 56.08 -2.88
N LEU A 209 -21.74 55.30 -2.74
CA LEU A 209 -23.05 55.82 -2.38
C LEU A 209 -23.07 56.40 -0.96
N SER A 210 -22.43 55.73 0.00
CA SER A 210 -22.30 56.21 1.38
C SER A 210 -21.53 57.53 1.46
N GLN A 211 -20.44 57.66 0.70
CA GLN A 211 -19.70 58.92 0.59
C GLN A 211 -20.51 60.03 -0.08
N ALA A 212 -21.30 59.72 -1.11
CA ALA A 212 -22.16 60.68 -1.77
C ALA A 212 -23.26 61.22 -0.84
N VAL A 213 -23.93 60.34 -0.09
CA VAL A 213 -24.95 60.72 0.91
C VAL A 213 -24.35 61.58 2.02
N ARG A 214 -23.13 61.26 2.48
CA ARG A 214 -22.44 62.04 3.51
C ARG A 214 -22.08 63.44 3.03
N ARG A 215 -21.58 63.58 1.79
CA ARG A 215 -21.27 64.88 1.17
C ARG A 215 -22.53 65.72 0.90
N LEU A 216 -23.63 65.08 0.54
CA LEU A 216 -24.95 65.72 0.45
C LEU A 216 -25.42 66.25 1.81
N GLY A 217 -25.22 65.49 2.89
CA GLY A 217 -25.51 65.92 4.26
C GLY A 217 -24.61 67.05 4.77
N GLU A 218 -23.41 67.19 4.22
CA GLU A 218 -22.44 68.27 4.50
C GLU A 218 -22.67 69.53 3.63
N GLY A 219 -23.69 69.53 2.76
CA GLY A 219 -24.10 70.70 1.96
C GLY A 219 -23.41 70.84 0.60
N ASP A 220 -22.68 69.82 0.13
CA ASP A 220 -22.00 69.81 -1.17
C ASP A 220 -22.94 69.26 -2.27
N TYR A 221 -23.89 70.09 -2.72
CA TYR A 221 -24.89 69.72 -3.74
C TYR A 221 -24.35 69.59 -5.17
N ALA A 222 -23.07 69.89 -5.41
CA ALA A 222 -22.43 69.79 -6.71
C ALA A 222 -21.84 68.38 -7.01
N ALA A 223 -21.76 67.51 -6.00
CA ALA A 223 -21.18 66.18 -6.14
C ALA A 223 -22.14 65.20 -6.84
N ARG A 224 -22.11 65.16 -8.19
CA ARG A 224 -22.77 64.08 -8.94
C ARG A 224 -21.97 62.78 -8.82
N ALA A 225 -22.44 61.86 -7.98
CA ALA A 225 -21.97 60.49 -8.00
C ALA A 225 -22.54 59.78 -9.24
N VAL A 226 -21.72 59.59 -10.26
CA VAL A 226 -22.07 58.75 -11.41
C VAL A 226 -21.94 57.30 -10.97
N VAL A 227 -23.06 56.67 -10.64
CA VAL A 227 -23.12 55.23 -10.35
C VAL A 227 -23.53 54.52 -11.64
N GLU A 228 -22.57 53.98 -12.38
CA GLU A 228 -22.88 53.10 -13.51
C GLU A 228 -23.19 51.68 -13.00
N GLY A 229 -24.45 51.24 -13.15
CA GLY A 229 -24.87 49.88 -12.80
C GLY A 229 -26.36 49.60 -13.06
N ARG A 230 -26.75 48.32 -13.12
CA ARG A 230 -28.16 47.86 -13.27
C ARG A 230 -28.70 47.19 -11.99
N ASP A 231 -28.21 47.61 -10.83
CA ASP A 231 -28.50 46.93 -9.55
C ASP A 231 -29.37 47.79 -8.63
N GLU A 232 -29.84 47.19 -7.54
CA GLU A 232 -30.73 47.83 -6.55
C GLU A 232 -30.19 49.18 -6.03
N ILE A 233 -28.87 49.35 -5.99
CA ILE A 233 -28.20 50.61 -5.62
C ILE A 233 -28.44 51.71 -6.66
N CYS A 234 -28.51 51.36 -7.95
CA CYS A 234 -28.80 52.33 -9.01
C CYS A 234 -30.28 52.76 -9.00
N LEU A 235 -31.17 51.85 -8.58
CA LEU A 235 -32.60 52.12 -8.42
C LEU A 235 -32.88 53.16 -7.33
N LEU A 236 -32.09 53.18 -6.25
CA LEU A 236 -32.15 54.19 -5.17
C LEU A 236 -31.61 55.57 -5.59
N TYR A 237 -30.84 55.66 -6.69
CA TYR A 237 -30.34 56.94 -7.20
C TYR A 237 -31.36 57.65 -8.13
N THR A 238 -32.26 56.89 -8.74
CA THR A 238 -33.27 57.39 -9.70
C THR A 238 -34.61 57.80 -9.07
N SER A 239 -34.77 57.66 -7.75
CA SER A 239 -35.95 58.08 -6.97
C SER A 239 -35.65 59.30 -6.12
#